data_AF-A0A6J4ZM99-F1
#
_entry.id   AF-A0A6J4ZM99-F1
#
_cell.length_a   1.000
_cell.length_b   1.000
_cell.length_c   1.000
_cell.angle_alpha   90.00
_cell.angle_beta   90.00
_cell.angle_gamma   90.00
#
_symmetry.space_group_name_H-M   'P 1'
#
loop_
_entity.id
_entity.type
_entity.pdbx_description
1 polymer ?
#
loop_
_entity_poly.entity_id
_entity_poly.type
_entity_poly.pdbx_seq_one_letter_code
_entity_poly.pdbx_strand_id
1 'polypeptide(L)'
;MSLIPFSTPQPGRDKRWLLMHSRQAAQAHGSDQILFYDAPPDAATLAAIEYVHLWAPPLDPVQELPALIAQLPSLTHLSIGPGNIQASVVKNLRAEMLPASLRHLSIFDCPGSYTWSAGSMPQLESLEVNVPMRFKAEDFPALTSLSMLPDKAGKLLDQVLRLPLQELNLFNVSFDESLFNRIAALPLVSLGLMAGRSLKTLAGIEQLSGLRSLRLKNQGLLETIGPIAALPALEQLNIQYCKRITDIDVLGELAGLQEMTLVGCGDIGLRDWEAKLRAKIPRVNIGATT
;
A
#
# COMPACT_ATOMS: atom_id res chain seq x y z
N MET A 1 -12.56 -0.25 -10.57
CA MET A 1 -12.11 0.97 -9.87
C MET A 1 -12.69 0.93 -8.47
N SER A 2 -11.84 0.98 -7.44
CA SER A 2 -12.31 1.22 -6.08
C SER A 2 -13.11 2.53 -6.06
N LEU A 3 -14.30 2.53 -5.47
CA LEU A 3 -15.19 3.69 -5.38
C LEU A 3 -14.67 4.79 -4.44
N ILE A 4 -13.53 4.57 -3.78
CA ILE A 4 -12.99 5.51 -2.80
C ILE A 4 -11.51 5.79 -3.09
N PRO A 5 -11.22 6.77 -3.96
CA PRO A 5 -9.87 7.29 -4.15
C PRO A 5 -9.59 8.39 -3.11
N PHE A 6 -8.52 8.22 -2.33
CA PHE A 6 -8.04 9.21 -1.34
C PHE A 6 -6.67 9.78 -1.67
N SER A 7 -5.96 9.12 -2.58
CA SER A 7 -4.77 9.61 -3.25
C SER A 7 -5.06 9.67 -4.75
N THR A 8 -4.28 10.45 -5.49
CA THR A 8 -4.34 10.43 -6.95
C THR A 8 -4.18 8.97 -7.42
N PRO A 9 -5.16 8.41 -8.16
CA PRO A 9 -5.11 7.00 -8.50
C PRO A 9 -3.85 6.69 -9.30
N GLN A 10 -3.19 5.58 -8.98
CA GLN A 10 -2.03 5.12 -9.73
C GLN A 10 -2.39 5.01 -11.22
N PRO A 11 -1.56 5.54 -12.14
CA PRO A 11 -1.70 5.32 -13.56
C PRO A 11 -1.87 3.83 -13.84
N GLY A 12 -2.70 3.50 -14.81
CA GLY A 12 -2.92 2.12 -15.22
C GLY A 12 -1.59 1.42 -15.56
N ARG A 13 -1.53 0.10 -15.40
CA ARG A 13 -0.31 -0.68 -15.69
C ARG A 13 0.17 -0.53 -17.14
N ASP A 14 -0.74 -0.18 -18.04
CA ASP A 14 -0.52 0.17 -19.44
C ASP A 14 0.26 1.48 -19.66
N LYS A 15 0.38 2.31 -18.63
CA LYS A 15 1.19 3.55 -18.63
C LYS A 15 2.58 3.39 -17.96
N ARG A 16 2.89 2.19 -17.46
CA ARG A 16 4.09 1.95 -16.64
C ARG A 16 5.29 1.65 -17.53
N TRP A 17 6.31 2.50 -17.43
CA TRP A 17 7.60 2.29 -18.08
C TRP A 17 8.54 1.48 -17.20
N LEU A 18 9.06 0.38 -17.73
CA LEU A 18 10.09 -0.41 -17.09
C LEU A 18 11.46 0.24 -17.32
N LEU A 19 12.07 0.79 -16.27
CA LEU A 19 13.38 1.43 -16.33
C LEU A 19 14.48 0.42 -16.02
N MET A 20 15.43 0.28 -16.94
CA MET A 20 16.55 -0.66 -16.83
C MET A 20 17.75 -0.21 -17.68
N HIS A 21 18.86 -0.93 -17.60
CA HIS A 21 19.99 -0.71 -18.52
C HIS A 21 19.73 -1.43 -19.85
N SER A 22 20.19 -0.89 -20.97
CA SER A 22 20.11 -1.54 -22.29
C SER A 22 20.68 -2.98 -22.33
N ARG A 23 21.75 -3.26 -21.56
CA ARG A 23 22.33 -4.62 -21.44
C ARG A 23 21.38 -5.64 -20.81
N GLN A 24 20.33 -5.18 -20.14
CA GLN A 24 19.32 -6.01 -19.48
C GLN A 24 18.09 -6.26 -20.39
N ALA A 25 18.06 -5.70 -21.61
CA ALA A 25 16.88 -5.72 -22.49
C ALA A 25 16.30 -7.12 -22.74
N ALA A 26 17.15 -8.15 -22.83
CA ALA A 26 16.71 -9.54 -23.03
C ALA A 26 15.86 -10.10 -21.86
N GLN A 27 15.87 -9.45 -20.69
CA GLN A 27 15.18 -9.86 -19.47
C GLN A 27 13.94 -9.01 -19.19
N ALA A 28 13.47 -8.20 -20.14
CA ALA A 28 12.29 -7.37 -19.98
C ALA A 28 10.94 -8.13 -20.05
N HIS A 29 10.97 -9.46 -20.31
CA HIS A 29 9.87 -10.42 -20.18
C HIS A 29 8.46 -9.91 -20.55
N GLY A 30 8.29 -9.31 -21.73
CA GLY A 30 6.97 -8.88 -22.23
C GLY A 30 6.51 -7.51 -21.72
N SER A 31 7.42 -6.67 -21.21
CA SER A 31 7.12 -5.25 -21.02
C SER A 31 7.11 -4.52 -22.35
N ASP A 32 5.97 -3.98 -22.75
CA ASP A 32 5.81 -3.23 -24.00
C ASP A 32 6.38 -1.80 -23.93
N GLN A 33 6.62 -1.28 -22.72
CA GLN A 33 7.20 0.04 -22.46
C GLN A 33 8.50 -0.12 -21.67
N ILE A 34 9.63 0.12 -22.33
CA ILE A 34 10.96 0.02 -21.73
C ILE A 34 11.68 1.36 -21.89
N LEU A 35 12.27 1.83 -20.79
CA LEU A 35 13.09 3.03 -20.75
C LEU A 35 14.53 2.62 -20.41
N PHE A 36 15.47 2.85 -21.33
CA PHE A 36 16.88 2.59 -21.08
C PHE A 36 17.57 3.84 -20.53
N TYR A 37 18.14 3.77 -19.34
CA TYR A 37 18.77 4.94 -18.73
C TYR A 37 20.14 5.30 -19.33
N ASP A 38 20.79 4.36 -20.03
CA ASP A 38 22.05 4.54 -20.74
C ASP A 38 21.87 4.90 -22.22
N ALA A 39 20.63 4.82 -22.71
CA ALA A 39 20.25 5.20 -24.07
C ALA A 39 18.84 5.85 -24.05
N PRO A 40 18.70 7.04 -23.43
CA PRO A 40 17.41 7.68 -23.27
C PRO A 40 16.79 8.09 -24.63
N PRO A 41 15.45 8.05 -24.76
CA PRO A 41 14.75 8.54 -25.94
C PRO A 41 14.79 10.08 -26.02
N ASP A 42 14.13 10.65 -27.03
CA ASP A 42 14.01 12.10 -27.18
C ASP A 42 13.25 12.76 -26.01
N ALA A 43 13.45 14.08 -25.89
CA ALA A 43 12.87 14.88 -24.81
C ALA A 43 11.33 14.91 -24.83
N ALA A 44 10.69 14.78 -26.01
CA ALA A 44 9.24 14.77 -26.10
C ALA A 44 8.66 13.48 -25.48
N THR A 45 9.32 12.35 -25.71
CA THR A 45 9.00 11.07 -25.09
C THR A 45 9.21 11.15 -23.58
N LEU A 46 10.37 11.64 -23.11
CA LEU A 46 10.64 11.79 -21.67
C LEU A 46 9.60 12.69 -20.97
N ALA A 47 9.14 13.75 -21.64
CA ALA A 47 8.14 14.67 -21.10
C ALA A 47 6.74 14.05 -20.94
N ALA A 48 6.46 12.92 -21.60
CA ALA A 48 5.17 12.22 -21.52
C ALA A 48 5.14 11.10 -20.47
N ILE A 49 6.28 10.76 -19.84
CA ILE A 49 6.37 9.63 -18.91
C ILE A 49 5.87 10.04 -17.52
N GLU A 50 4.76 9.44 -17.09
CA GLU A 50 4.12 9.70 -15.78
C GLU A 50 4.48 8.65 -14.71
N TYR A 51 4.79 7.42 -15.13
CA TYR A 51 5.04 6.29 -14.23
C TYR A 51 6.25 5.47 -14.68
N VAL A 52 7.27 5.42 -13.82
CA VAL A 52 8.45 4.58 -13.95
C VAL A 52 8.52 3.51 -12.86
N HIS A 53 8.90 2.30 -13.27
CA HIS A 53 9.26 1.20 -12.39
C HIS A 53 10.72 0.80 -12.64
N LEU A 54 11.59 1.12 -11.69
CA LEU A 54 12.99 0.73 -11.68
C LEU A 54 13.11 -0.72 -11.21
N TRP A 55 13.59 -1.57 -12.10
CA TRP A 55 13.76 -3.00 -11.87
C TRP A 55 15.15 -3.44 -12.33
N ALA A 56 15.71 -4.46 -11.69
CA ALA A 56 16.93 -5.11 -12.15
C ALA A 56 16.82 -6.63 -12.08
N PRO A 57 17.42 -7.35 -13.03
CA PRO A 57 17.43 -8.80 -13.03
C PRO A 57 18.31 -9.38 -11.92
N PRO A 58 18.10 -10.65 -11.51
CA PRO A 58 18.79 -11.25 -10.38
C PRO A 58 20.32 -11.21 -10.42
N LEU A 59 20.94 -11.25 -11.59
CA LEU A 59 22.40 -11.34 -11.75
C LEU A 59 23.07 -10.03 -12.21
N ASP A 60 22.30 -8.96 -12.44
CA ASP A 60 22.85 -7.67 -12.86
C ASP A 60 22.21 -6.53 -12.03
N PRO A 61 22.81 -6.22 -10.87
CA PRO A 61 22.22 -5.30 -9.91
C PRO A 61 22.30 -3.83 -10.33
N VAL A 62 21.31 -3.05 -9.89
CA VAL A 62 21.38 -1.58 -9.89
C VAL A 62 21.95 -1.11 -8.56
N GLN A 63 23.07 -0.38 -8.60
CA GLN A 63 23.80 0.12 -7.43
C GLN A 63 23.52 1.59 -7.11
N GLU A 64 23.09 2.36 -8.10
CA GLU A 64 22.81 3.79 -7.98
C GLU A 64 21.48 4.11 -8.66
N LEU A 65 20.77 5.12 -8.17
CA LEU A 65 19.54 5.57 -8.80
C LEU A 65 19.89 6.18 -10.17
N PRO A 66 19.29 5.73 -11.29
CA PRO A 66 19.59 6.30 -12.59
C PRO A 66 19.27 7.80 -12.66
N ALA A 67 20.26 8.62 -13.05
CA ALA A 67 20.13 10.08 -13.12
C ALA A 67 19.04 10.54 -14.12
N LEU A 68 18.63 9.69 -15.05
CA LEU A 68 17.53 9.95 -15.98
C LEU A 68 16.21 10.26 -15.24
N ILE A 69 15.99 9.68 -14.06
CA ILE A 69 14.75 9.88 -13.28
C ILE A 69 14.52 11.37 -12.97
N ALA A 70 15.59 12.11 -12.64
CA ALA A 70 15.52 13.55 -12.36
C ALA A 70 15.14 14.38 -13.61
N GLN A 71 15.28 13.82 -14.80
CA GLN A 71 15.02 14.49 -16.08
C GLN A 71 13.59 14.24 -16.60
N LEU A 72 12.73 13.55 -15.85
CA LEU A 72 11.35 13.24 -16.24
C LEU A 72 10.39 14.28 -15.64
N PRO A 73 10.01 15.35 -16.38
CA PRO A 73 9.30 16.50 -15.81
C PRO A 73 7.84 16.20 -15.42
N SER A 74 7.26 15.14 -15.97
CA SER A 74 5.87 14.72 -15.73
C SER A 74 5.78 13.48 -14.84
N LEU A 75 6.92 13.00 -14.30
CA LEU A 75 6.94 11.79 -13.49
C LEU A 75 6.19 12.03 -12.19
N THR A 76 5.04 11.38 -12.03
CA THR A 76 4.23 11.45 -10.81
C THR A 76 4.40 10.21 -9.95
N HIS A 77 4.77 9.07 -10.55
CA HIS A 77 4.90 7.78 -9.90
C HIS A 77 6.28 7.15 -10.15
N LEU A 78 6.99 6.85 -9.07
CA LEU A 78 8.24 6.10 -9.10
C LEU A 78 8.12 4.87 -8.21
N SER A 79 8.38 3.71 -8.78
CA SER A 79 8.52 2.46 -8.04
C SER A 79 9.97 1.97 -8.16
N ILE A 80 10.59 1.65 -7.03
CA ILE A 80 11.93 1.10 -6.92
C ILE A 80 11.80 -0.33 -6.39
N GLY A 81 12.18 -1.30 -7.20
CA GLY A 81 11.99 -2.72 -6.89
C GLY A 81 10.54 -3.19 -7.09
N PRO A 82 10.27 -4.51 -7.01
CA PRO A 82 11.22 -5.57 -6.66
C PRO A 82 12.28 -5.82 -7.74
N GLY A 83 13.30 -6.63 -7.45
CA GLY A 83 14.42 -6.89 -8.35
C GLY A 83 15.76 -6.78 -7.61
N ASN A 84 16.88 -6.95 -8.31
CA ASN A 84 18.21 -6.82 -7.69
C ASN A 84 18.62 -5.34 -7.56
N ILE A 85 17.89 -4.60 -6.72
CA ILE A 85 18.19 -3.22 -6.34
C ILE A 85 19.04 -3.25 -5.08
N GLN A 86 20.26 -2.73 -5.16
CA GLN A 86 21.18 -2.74 -4.01
C GLN A 86 20.79 -1.70 -2.98
N ALA A 87 21.13 -1.98 -1.71
CA ALA A 87 20.80 -1.11 -0.58
C ALA A 87 21.35 0.33 -0.72
N SER A 88 22.43 0.51 -1.48
CA SER A 88 23.03 1.80 -1.79
C SER A 88 22.07 2.74 -2.51
N VAL A 89 21.18 2.21 -3.37
CA VAL A 89 20.18 3.03 -4.09
C VAL A 89 19.32 3.79 -3.09
N VAL A 90 18.73 3.08 -2.11
CA VAL A 90 17.84 3.66 -1.10
C VAL A 90 18.62 4.51 -0.08
N LYS A 91 19.81 4.05 0.35
CA LYS A 91 20.64 4.77 1.33
C LYS A 91 21.14 6.12 0.81
N ASN A 92 21.38 6.21 -0.49
CA ASN A 92 21.93 7.41 -1.12
C ASN A 92 20.86 8.27 -1.79
N LEU A 93 19.56 7.94 -1.66
CA LEU A 93 18.49 8.78 -2.14
C LEU A 93 18.62 10.19 -1.57
N ARG A 94 18.46 11.18 -2.45
CA ARG A 94 18.33 12.59 -2.11
C ARG A 94 17.12 13.17 -2.82
N ALA A 95 16.45 14.14 -2.18
CA ALA A 95 15.25 14.75 -2.71
C ALA A 95 15.52 15.42 -4.08
N GLU A 96 16.71 16.01 -4.27
CA GLU A 96 17.13 16.62 -5.54
C GLU A 96 17.33 15.61 -6.69
N MET A 97 17.41 14.31 -6.40
CA MET A 97 17.49 13.27 -7.43
C MET A 97 16.12 12.89 -8.00
N LEU A 98 15.04 13.40 -7.39
CA LEU A 98 13.67 13.10 -7.74
C LEU A 98 13.01 14.36 -8.32
N PRO A 99 12.18 14.24 -9.37
CA PRO A 99 11.54 15.39 -9.98
C PRO A 99 10.47 15.97 -9.05
N ALA A 100 10.29 17.30 -9.09
CA ALA A 100 9.29 18.01 -8.26
C ALA A 100 7.84 17.63 -8.57
N SER A 101 7.59 16.99 -9.72
CA SER A 101 6.31 16.42 -10.12
C SER A 101 5.96 15.13 -9.37
N LEU A 102 6.92 14.51 -8.67
CA LEU A 102 6.69 13.23 -8.00
C LEU A 102 5.64 13.38 -6.89
N ARG A 103 4.63 12.49 -6.91
CA ARG A 103 3.54 12.44 -5.92
C ARG A 103 3.49 11.09 -5.21
N HIS A 104 3.95 10.03 -5.86
CA HIS A 104 3.91 8.66 -5.35
C HIS A 104 5.28 8.01 -5.45
N LEU A 105 5.76 7.49 -4.33
CA LEU A 105 6.99 6.74 -4.24
C LEU A 105 6.71 5.37 -3.63
N SER A 106 7.16 4.32 -4.31
CA SER A 106 7.12 2.96 -3.78
C SER A 106 8.52 2.37 -3.72
N ILE A 107 8.88 1.73 -2.60
CA ILE A 107 10.16 1.06 -2.39
C ILE A 107 9.88 -0.36 -1.91
N PHE A 108 10.22 -1.34 -2.74
CA PHE A 108 9.90 -2.74 -2.51
C PHE A 108 11.12 -3.64 -2.55
N ASP A 109 11.15 -4.63 -1.64
CA ASP A 109 12.06 -5.78 -1.63
C ASP A 109 13.54 -5.39 -1.75
N CYS A 110 13.88 -4.20 -1.29
CA CYS A 110 15.24 -3.70 -1.19
C CYS A 110 15.88 -4.24 0.11
N PRO A 111 17.05 -4.90 0.04
CA PRO A 111 17.62 -5.55 1.22
C PRO A 111 18.13 -4.53 2.24
N GLY A 112 17.56 -4.56 3.45
CA GLY A 112 18.08 -3.83 4.60
C GLY A 112 17.02 -3.15 5.46
N SER A 113 17.50 -2.25 6.33
CA SER A 113 16.66 -1.30 7.07
C SER A 113 17.24 0.10 6.89
N TYR A 114 16.36 1.07 6.77
CA TYR A 114 16.70 2.43 6.34
C TYR A 114 16.22 3.47 7.34
N THR A 115 16.90 4.61 7.34
CA THR A 115 16.39 5.86 7.89
C THR A 115 16.39 6.85 6.74
N TRP A 116 15.24 7.47 6.49
CA TRP A 116 15.12 8.49 5.47
C TRP A 116 16.05 9.65 5.79
N SER A 117 16.89 10.00 4.84
CA SER A 117 17.86 11.10 4.93
C SER A 117 18.00 11.85 3.61
N ALA A 118 17.01 11.68 2.74
CA ALA A 118 17.00 12.31 1.42
C ALA A 118 16.66 13.81 1.49
N GLY A 119 16.13 14.28 2.63
CA GLY A 119 15.56 15.62 2.76
C GLY A 119 14.03 15.59 2.64
N SER A 120 13.41 16.77 2.81
CA SER A 120 11.95 16.91 2.77
C SER A 120 11.42 16.75 1.35
N MET A 121 10.34 15.98 1.20
CA MET A 121 9.59 15.76 -0.02
C MET A 121 8.19 16.36 0.13
N PRO A 122 8.06 17.71 0.04
CA PRO A 122 6.84 18.41 0.44
C PRO A 122 5.64 18.18 -0.48
N GLN A 123 5.85 17.57 -1.65
CA GLN A 123 4.81 17.29 -2.63
C GLN A 123 4.38 15.82 -2.63
N LEU A 124 5.04 14.95 -1.84
CA LEU A 124 4.75 13.53 -1.87
C LEU A 124 3.43 13.24 -1.13
N GLU A 125 2.44 12.77 -1.86
CA GLU A 125 1.10 12.45 -1.37
C GLU A 125 1.00 10.99 -0.90
N SER A 126 1.78 10.10 -1.52
CA SER A 126 1.73 8.67 -1.27
C SER A 126 3.12 8.06 -1.13
N LEU A 127 3.29 7.26 -0.09
CA LEU A 127 4.51 6.51 0.18
C LEU A 127 4.16 5.06 0.48
N GLU A 128 4.74 4.14 -0.28
CA GLU A 128 4.58 2.71 -0.05
C GLU A 128 5.94 2.04 0.15
N VAL A 129 6.14 1.46 1.33
CA VAL A 129 7.42 0.88 1.69
C VAL A 129 7.18 -0.46 2.39
N ASN A 130 7.61 -1.55 1.74
CA ASN A 130 7.52 -2.90 2.32
C ASN A 130 8.80 -3.35 3.04
N VAL A 131 9.75 -2.42 3.22
CA VAL A 131 11.01 -2.62 3.95
C VAL A 131 11.01 -1.78 5.24
N PRO A 132 11.73 -2.17 6.30
CA PRO A 132 11.80 -1.37 7.52
C PRO A 132 12.48 -0.01 7.26
N MET A 133 11.71 1.08 7.30
CA MET A 133 12.18 2.43 7.03
C MET A 133 11.67 3.41 8.08
N ARG A 134 12.58 4.10 8.76
CA ARG A 134 12.25 5.19 9.69
C ARG A 134 12.28 6.53 8.98
N PHE A 135 11.38 7.43 9.32
CA PHE A 135 11.38 8.82 8.88
C PHE A 135 10.66 9.68 9.91
N LYS A 136 10.76 11.00 9.77
CA LYS A 136 10.03 11.99 10.55
C LYS A 136 8.87 12.54 9.74
N ALA A 137 7.84 13.06 10.41
CA ALA A 137 6.72 13.70 9.72
C ALA A 137 7.15 14.87 8.81
N GLU A 138 8.19 15.64 9.20
CA GLU A 138 8.75 16.76 8.42
C GLU A 138 9.38 16.33 7.07
N ASP A 139 9.72 15.05 6.92
CA ASP A 139 10.22 14.51 5.66
C ASP A 139 9.11 14.43 4.61
N PHE A 140 7.84 14.26 5.01
CA PHE A 140 6.70 14.05 4.11
C PHE A 140 5.45 14.82 4.57
N PRO A 141 5.48 16.16 4.61
CA PRO A 141 4.41 16.95 5.25
C PRO A 141 3.05 16.88 4.51
N ALA A 142 3.03 16.54 3.22
CA ALA A 142 1.80 16.42 2.42
C ALA A 142 1.26 14.98 2.32
N LEU A 143 1.83 14.04 3.07
CA LEU A 143 1.50 12.63 2.93
C LEU A 143 0.08 12.32 3.41
N THR A 144 -0.75 11.78 2.52
CA THR A 144 -2.15 11.39 2.81
C THR A 144 -2.35 9.89 2.72
N SER A 145 -1.49 9.17 2.00
CA SER A 145 -1.53 7.70 1.88
C SER A 145 -0.17 7.10 2.26
N LEU A 146 -0.18 6.17 3.21
CA LEU A 146 1.01 5.51 3.69
C LEU A 146 0.82 4.00 3.80
N SER A 147 1.72 3.26 3.19
CA SER A 147 1.88 1.83 3.39
C SER A 147 3.25 1.55 4.01
N MET A 148 3.31 0.96 5.20
CA MET A 148 4.55 0.84 5.97
C MET A 148 4.66 -0.44 6.81
N LEU A 149 5.90 -0.81 7.15
CA LEU A 149 6.20 -1.75 8.24
C LEU A 149 6.44 -0.97 9.53
N PRO A 150 5.56 -1.06 10.55
CA PRO A 150 5.81 -0.44 11.83
C PRO A 150 7.00 -1.10 12.53
N ASP A 151 7.80 -0.32 13.25
CA ASP A 151 8.77 -0.87 14.18
C ASP A 151 8.05 -1.44 15.42
N LYS A 152 8.67 -2.44 16.05
CA LYS A 152 8.08 -3.12 17.23
C LYS A 152 7.75 -2.18 18.38
N ALA A 153 8.51 -1.10 18.56
CA ALA A 153 8.28 -0.13 19.62
C ALA A 153 7.19 0.89 19.26
N GLY A 154 6.72 0.90 18.01
CA GLY A 154 5.70 1.83 17.53
C GLY A 154 6.19 3.27 17.36
N LYS A 155 7.49 3.53 17.34
CA LYS A 155 8.05 4.89 17.25
C LYS A 155 7.74 5.55 15.91
N LEU A 156 7.78 4.78 14.82
CA LEU A 156 7.37 5.24 13.51
C LEU A 156 5.87 5.52 13.47
N LEU A 157 5.07 4.67 14.12
CA LEU A 157 3.64 4.92 14.24
C LEU A 157 3.39 6.28 14.92
N ASP A 158 4.11 6.61 16.00
CA ASP A 158 3.99 7.91 16.68
C ASP A 158 4.39 9.11 15.81
N GLN A 159 5.31 8.92 14.85
CA GLN A 159 5.64 9.97 13.88
C GLN A 159 4.49 10.20 12.89
N VAL A 160 3.88 9.13 12.38
CA VAL A 160 2.85 9.24 11.35
C VAL A 160 1.51 9.75 11.90
N LEU A 161 1.29 9.67 13.22
CA LEU A 161 0.14 10.32 13.87
C LEU A 161 0.13 11.86 13.71
N ARG A 162 1.24 12.45 13.27
CA ARG A 162 1.38 13.89 13.01
C ARG A 162 1.05 14.28 11.56
N LEU A 163 0.72 13.30 10.71
CA LEU A 163 0.47 13.50 9.29
C LEU A 163 -1.05 13.49 8.99
N PRO A 164 -1.51 14.18 7.94
CA PRO A 164 -2.92 14.24 7.55
C PRO A 164 -3.36 12.96 6.79
N LEU A 165 -3.05 11.79 7.34
CA LEU A 165 -3.30 10.51 6.67
C LEU A 165 -4.80 10.23 6.56
N GLN A 166 -5.22 9.93 5.33
CA GLN A 166 -6.55 9.42 4.99
C GLN A 166 -6.51 7.92 4.68
N GLU A 167 -5.35 7.41 4.25
CA GLU A 167 -5.10 6.00 4.03
C GLU A 167 -3.88 5.54 4.81
N LEU A 168 -4.05 4.47 5.59
CA LEU A 168 -2.97 3.82 6.32
C LEU A 168 -3.01 2.31 6.06
N ASN A 169 -1.92 1.75 5.56
CA ASN A 169 -1.73 0.33 5.38
C ASN A 169 -0.52 -0.13 6.20
N LEU A 170 -0.73 -1.08 7.10
CA LEU A 170 0.30 -1.61 7.98
C LEU A 170 0.61 -3.07 7.64
N PHE A 171 1.88 -3.36 7.37
CA PHE A 171 2.37 -4.73 7.12
C PHE A 171 3.00 -5.33 8.37
N ASN A 172 2.82 -6.64 8.57
CA ASN A 172 3.41 -7.42 9.67
C ASN A 172 3.10 -6.82 11.06
N VAL A 173 1.83 -6.44 11.24
CA VAL A 173 1.37 -5.77 12.47
C VAL A 173 1.50 -6.70 13.67
N SER A 174 2.25 -6.26 14.69
CA SER A 174 2.33 -6.93 15.99
C SER A 174 1.57 -6.20 17.11
N PHE A 175 0.81 -5.16 16.77
CA PHE A 175 -0.01 -4.43 17.73
C PHE A 175 -1.25 -5.23 18.12
N ASP A 176 -1.68 -5.05 19.37
CA ASP A 176 -2.96 -5.51 19.86
C ASP A 176 -4.07 -4.50 19.50
N GLU A 177 -5.24 -4.68 20.11
CA GLU A 177 -6.43 -3.85 19.90
C GLU A 177 -6.22 -2.37 20.28
N SER A 178 -5.18 -2.04 21.08
CA SER A 178 -4.83 -0.64 21.38
C SER A 178 -4.40 0.15 20.15
N LEU A 179 -4.07 -0.54 19.04
CA LEU A 179 -3.78 0.09 17.75
C LEU A 179 -4.86 1.10 17.35
N PHE A 180 -6.14 0.72 17.44
CA PHE A 180 -7.23 1.56 16.96
C PHE A 180 -7.32 2.86 17.77
N ASN A 181 -7.14 2.78 19.09
CA ASN A 181 -7.07 3.97 19.96
C ASN A 181 -5.94 4.91 19.55
N ARG A 182 -4.77 4.35 19.16
CA ARG A 182 -3.62 5.17 18.74
C ARG A 182 -3.86 5.91 17.44
N ILE A 183 -4.57 5.29 16.49
CA ILE A 183 -4.85 5.89 15.17
C ILE A 183 -6.21 6.60 15.10
N ALA A 184 -6.99 6.63 16.19
CA ALA A 184 -8.33 7.21 16.23
C ALA A 184 -8.38 8.71 15.90
N ALA A 185 -7.29 9.44 16.16
CA ALA A 185 -7.20 10.86 15.85
C ALA A 185 -6.92 11.16 14.37
N LEU A 186 -6.52 10.16 13.59
CA LEU A 186 -6.30 10.33 12.14
C LEU A 186 -7.64 10.35 11.41
N PRO A 187 -7.82 11.20 10.38
CA PRO A 187 -9.03 11.24 9.56
C PRO A 187 -9.05 10.08 8.53
N LEU A 188 -8.81 8.85 9.01
CA LEU A 188 -8.71 7.68 8.16
C LEU A 188 -10.05 7.36 7.51
N VAL A 189 -9.98 7.18 6.20
CA VAL A 189 -11.08 6.71 5.37
C VAL A 189 -10.78 5.32 4.80
N SER A 190 -9.50 4.94 4.74
CA SER A 190 -9.04 3.60 4.34
C SER A 190 -8.01 3.05 5.32
N LEU A 191 -8.21 1.79 5.74
CA LEU A 191 -7.30 1.06 6.62
C LEU A 191 -7.00 -0.31 6.03
N GLY A 192 -5.71 -0.62 5.89
CA GLY A 192 -5.21 -1.94 5.54
C GLY A 192 -4.38 -2.54 6.66
N LEU A 193 -4.69 -3.77 7.08
CA LEU A 193 -3.89 -4.56 8.01
C LEU A 193 -3.47 -5.87 7.34
N MET A 194 -2.17 -6.03 7.12
CA MET A 194 -1.61 -7.16 6.37
C MET A 194 -0.63 -7.96 7.23
N ALA A 195 -0.72 -9.29 7.16
CA ALA A 195 0.18 -10.21 7.85
C ALA A 195 0.29 -9.98 9.36
N GLY A 196 -0.82 -9.58 10.00
CA GLY A 196 -0.87 -9.36 11.44
C GLY A 196 -0.85 -10.66 12.23
N ARG A 197 -0.21 -10.64 13.41
CA ARG A 197 0.02 -11.84 14.23
C ARG A 197 -0.47 -11.74 15.67
N SER A 198 -1.15 -10.65 16.03
CA SER A 198 -1.54 -10.37 17.42
C SER A 198 -3.05 -10.16 17.60
N LEU A 199 -3.73 -9.54 16.63
CA LEU A 199 -5.15 -9.23 16.71
C LEU A 199 -5.99 -10.51 16.72
N LYS A 200 -6.79 -10.68 17.78
CA LYS A 200 -7.82 -11.72 17.88
C LYS A 200 -9.20 -11.20 17.55
N THR A 201 -9.44 -9.92 17.82
CA THR A 201 -10.67 -9.21 17.48
C THR A 201 -10.32 -7.87 16.83
N LEU A 202 -11.35 -7.13 16.40
CA LEU A 202 -11.24 -5.75 15.94
C LEU A 202 -11.76 -4.75 16.98
N ALA A 203 -11.80 -5.09 18.27
CA ALA A 203 -12.32 -4.20 19.30
C ALA A 203 -11.56 -2.86 19.31
N GLY A 204 -12.27 -1.74 19.40
CA GLY A 204 -11.73 -0.39 19.30
C GLY A 204 -11.78 0.19 17.89
N ILE A 205 -12.02 -0.62 16.84
CA ILE A 205 -12.11 -0.13 15.46
C ILE A 205 -13.26 0.87 15.27
N GLU A 206 -14.30 0.80 16.10
CA GLU A 206 -15.45 1.71 16.09
C GLU A 206 -15.08 3.19 16.30
N GLN A 207 -13.88 3.46 16.83
CA GLN A 207 -13.34 4.82 16.94
C GLN A 207 -13.01 5.44 15.58
N LEU A 208 -12.81 4.61 14.55
CA LEU A 208 -12.55 5.04 13.18
C LEU A 208 -13.87 5.30 12.43
N SER A 209 -14.70 6.18 12.99
CA SER A 209 -16.07 6.43 12.51
C SER A 209 -16.17 6.90 11.05
N GLY A 210 -15.10 7.51 10.52
CA GLY A 210 -14.99 7.92 9.11
C GLY A 210 -14.53 6.83 8.14
N LEU A 211 -14.23 5.61 8.63
CA LEU A 211 -13.66 4.55 7.81
C LEU A 211 -14.68 4.02 6.79
N ARG A 212 -14.33 4.11 5.50
CA ARG A 212 -15.16 3.62 4.39
C ARG A 212 -14.62 2.36 3.73
N SER A 213 -13.31 2.10 3.86
CA SER A 213 -12.65 0.91 3.31
C SER A 213 -11.80 0.21 4.36
N LEU A 214 -12.07 -1.08 4.58
CA LEU A 214 -11.30 -1.94 5.47
C LEU A 214 -10.74 -3.14 4.72
N ARG A 215 -9.41 -3.30 4.75
CA ARG A 215 -8.70 -4.45 4.15
C ARG A 215 -7.97 -5.23 5.22
N LEU A 216 -8.30 -6.51 5.36
CA LEU A 216 -7.68 -7.45 6.28
C LEU A 216 -7.09 -8.58 5.47
N LYS A 217 -5.76 -8.72 5.49
CA LYS A 217 -5.08 -9.79 4.75
C LYS A 217 -4.17 -10.58 5.67
N ASN A 218 -4.30 -11.90 5.65
CA ASN A 218 -3.42 -12.82 6.38
C ASN A 218 -3.33 -12.48 7.88
N GLN A 219 -4.47 -12.25 8.53
CA GLN A 219 -4.54 -12.03 9.97
C GLN A 219 -4.58 -13.39 10.67
N GLY A 220 -3.41 -13.86 11.12
CA GLY A 220 -3.23 -15.25 11.53
C GLY A 220 -3.93 -15.65 12.82
N LEU A 221 -4.31 -14.69 13.67
CA LEU A 221 -4.98 -14.90 14.95
C LEU A 221 -6.41 -14.32 15.03
N LEU A 222 -6.89 -13.65 13.97
CA LEU A 222 -8.17 -12.95 13.99
C LEU A 222 -9.32 -13.96 13.99
N GLU A 223 -10.10 -13.96 15.06
CA GLU A 223 -11.19 -14.90 15.34
C GLU A 223 -12.56 -14.26 15.14
N THR A 224 -12.71 -12.97 15.48
CA THR A 224 -13.98 -12.26 15.35
C THR A 224 -13.81 -10.90 14.69
N ILE A 225 -14.85 -10.52 13.94
CA ILE A 225 -14.92 -9.23 13.22
C ILE A 225 -16.12 -8.37 13.65
N GLY A 226 -16.92 -8.82 14.62
CA GLY A 226 -18.14 -8.15 15.10
C GLY A 226 -18.07 -6.62 15.30
N PRO A 227 -16.97 -6.04 15.81
CA PRO A 227 -16.86 -4.59 16.00
C PRO A 227 -17.07 -3.74 14.73
N ILE A 228 -16.92 -4.31 13.53
CA ILE A 228 -17.16 -3.57 12.27
C ILE A 228 -18.62 -3.14 12.09
N ALA A 229 -19.59 -3.75 12.77
CA ALA A 229 -20.99 -3.30 12.74
C ALA A 229 -21.16 -1.85 13.22
N ALA A 230 -20.24 -1.36 14.05
CA ALA A 230 -20.25 0.00 14.56
C ALA A 230 -19.59 1.02 13.60
N LEU A 231 -19.21 0.63 12.38
CA LEU A 231 -18.65 1.52 11.36
C LEU A 231 -19.76 2.02 10.41
N PRO A 232 -20.34 3.21 10.65
CA PRO A 232 -21.54 3.66 9.92
C PRO A 232 -21.27 4.00 8.45
N ALA A 233 -20.02 4.30 8.10
CA ALA A 233 -19.62 4.70 6.75
C ALA A 233 -18.96 3.57 5.95
N LEU A 234 -18.90 2.34 6.48
CA LEU A 234 -18.18 1.24 5.83
C LEU A 234 -18.87 0.81 4.52
N GLU A 235 -18.19 1.05 3.40
CA GLU A 235 -18.67 0.76 2.05
C GLU A 235 -17.93 -0.40 1.39
N GLN A 236 -16.68 -0.64 1.81
CA GLN A 236 -15.83 -1.68 1.24
C GLN A 236 -15.19 -2.53 2.33
N LEU A 237 -15.35 -3.84 2.20
CA LEU A 237 -14.73 -4.82 3.09
C LEU A 237 -13.99 -5.88 2.28
N ASN A 238 -12.70 -6.04 2.53
CA ASN A 238 -11.88 -7.04 1.87
C ASN A 238 -11.15 -7.88 2.92
N ILE A 239 -11.58 -9.12 3.11
CA ILE A 239 -10.97 -10.08 4.04
C ILE A 239 -10.37 -11.21 3.22
N GLN A 240 -9.05 -11.40 3.35
CA GLN A 240 -8.34 -12.46 2.66
C GLN A 240 -7.43 -13.23 3.59
N TYR A 241 -7.40 -14.55 3.43
CA TYR A 241 -6.50 -15.46 4.12
C TYR A 241 -6.56 -15.34 5.65
N CYS A 242 -7.71 -14.96 6.20
CA CYS A 242 -7.95 -14.86 7.64
C CYS A 242 -8.66 -16.13 8.13
N LYS A 243 -7.89 -17.20 8.29
CA LYS A 243 -8.41 -18.58 8.43
C LYS A 243 -9.01 -18.95 9.79
N ARG A 244 -8.92 -18.05 10.77
CA ARG A 244 -9.42 -18.29 12.14
C ARG A 244 -10.74 -17.58 12.42
N ILE A 245 -11.23 -16.79 11.48
CA ILE A 245 -12.57 -16.20 11.58
C ILE A 245 -13.56 -17.35 11.52
N THR A 246 -14.42 -17.47 12.51
CA THR A 246 -15.44 -18.55 12.57
C THR A 246 -16.87 -18.01 12.51
N ASP A 247 -17.05 -16.70 12.62
CA ASP A 247 -18.34 -16.03 12.66
C ASP A 247 -18.31 -14.78 11.76
N ILE A 248 -19.31 -14.69 10.89
CA ILE A 248 -19.52 -13.62 9.93
C ILE A 248 -20.94 -13.02 9.98
N ASP A 249 -21.73 -13.32 11.01
CA ASP A 249 -23.11 -12.84 11.13
C ASP A 249 -23.20 -11.32 11.03
N VAL A 250 -22.17 -10.62 11.55
CA VAL A 250 -22.01 -9.16 11.47
C VAL A 250 -22.11 -8.60 10.05
N LEU A 251 -21.74 -9.38 9.02
CA LEU A 251 -21.85 -8.93 7.62
C LEU A 251 -23.31 -8.65 7.23
N GLY A 252 -24.25 -9.35 7.86
CA GLY A 252 -25.68 -9.12 7.74
C GLY A 252 -26.15 -7.77 8.31
N GLU A 253 -25.36 -7.12 9.16
CA GLU A 253 -25.69 -5.85 9.82
C GLU A 253 -25.19 -4.63 9.05
N LEU A 254 -24.17 -4.80 8.20
CA LEU A 254 -23.53 -3.71 7.44
C LEU A 254 -24.46 -3.18 6.33
N ALA A 255 -25.30 -2.19 6.65
CA ALA A 255 -26.30 -1.66 5.72
C ALA A 255 -25.70 -0.82 4.58
N GLY A 256 -24.55 -0.18 4.80
CA GLY A 256 -23.87 0.68 3.82
C GLY A 256 -22.92 -0.06 2.86
N LEU A 257 -22.68 -1.36 3.06
CA LEU A 257 -21.64 -2.09 2.34
C LEU A 257 -21.97 -2.26 0.85
N GLN A 258 -21.11 -1.74 -0.01
CA GLN A 258 -21.26 -1.76 -1.46
C GLN A 258 -20.43 -2.86 -2.13
N GLU A 259 -19.26 -3.15 -1.57
CA GLU A 259 -18.31 -4.12 -2.10
C GLU A 259 -17.72 -4.99 -1.00
N MET A 260 -17.75 -6.30 -1.24
CA MET A 260 -17.22 -7.30 -0.32
C MET A 260 -16.36 -8.31 -1.06
N THR A 261 -15.17 -8.57 -0.52
CA THR A 261 -14.29 -9.66 -0.95
C THR A 261 -13.98 -10.58 0.21
N LEU A 262 -14.24 -11.88 0.07
CA LEU A 262 -13.88 -12.95 1.01
C LEU A 262 -13.07 -14.01 0.27
N VAL A 263 -11.76 -14.08 0.51
CA VAL A 263 -10.88 -15.01 -0.21
C VAL A 263 -10.00 -15.82 0.72
N GLY A 264 -10.03 -17.15 0.62
CA GLY A 264 -9.12 -17.99 1.40
C GLY A 264 -9.37 -17.97 2.91
N CYS A 265 -10.58 -17.68 3.38
CA CYS A 265 -10.89 -17.53 4.81
C CYS A 265 -11.17 -18.84 5.54
N GLY A 266 -11.13 -20.01 4.87
CA GLY A 266 -11.44 -21.29 5.51
C GLY A 266 -12.95 -21.49 5.70
N ASP A 267 -13.33 -22.26 6.71
CA ASP A 267 -14.73 -22.49 7.09
C ASP A 267 -15.20 -21.35 7.99
N ILE A 268 -16.04 -20.48 7.43
CA ILE A 268 -16.56 -19.28 8.11
C ILE A 268 -18.08 -19.32 8.28
N GLY A 269 -18.70 -20.49 8.13
CA GLY A 269 -20.17 -20.60 8.10
C GLY A 269 -20.79 -19.96 6.86
N LEU A 270 -20.04 -19.85 5.75
CA LEU A 270 -20.48 -19.11 4.56
C LEU A 270 -21.75 -19.71 3.92
N ARG A 271 -21.93 -21.03 4.02
CA ARG A 271 -23.05 -21.75 3.38
C ARG A 271 -24.43 -21.16 3.73
N ASP A 272 -24.60 -20.73 4.97
CA ASP A 272 -25.88 -20.19 5.48
C ASP A 272 -26.08 -18.70 5.15
N TRP A 273 -25.04 -18.04 4.66
CA TRP A 273 -24.98 -16.60 4.44
C TRP A 273 -24.79 -16.17 2.98
N GLU A 274 -24.20 -17.00 2.13
CA GLU A 274 -23.79 -16.59 0.78
C GLU A 274 -24.94 -15.96 -0.02
N ALA A 275 -26.11 -16.61 -0.06
CA ALA A 275 -27.27 -16.11 -0.78
C ALA A 275 -27.76 -14.76 -0.22
N LYS A 276 -27.78 -14.60 1.11
CA LYS A 276 -28.19 -13.35 1.78
C LYS A 276 -27.20 -12.22 1.46
N LEU A 277 -25.91 -12.52 1.51
CA LEU A 277 -24.85 -11.55 1.22
C LEU A 277 -24.89 -11.09 -0.23
N ARG A 278 -25.07 -12.00 -1.18
CA ARG A 278 -25.22 -11.67 -2.61
C ARG A 278 -26.49 -10.90 -2.93
N ALA A 279 -27.57 -11.11 -2.18
CA ALA A 279 -28.81 -10.35 -2.34
C ALA A 279 -28.71 -8.92 -1.78
N LYS A 280 -27.93 -8.73 -0.70
CA LYS A 280 -27.80 -7.45 0.01
C LYS A 280 -26.69 -6.56 -0.56
N ILE A 281 -25.55 -7.14 -0.93
CA ILE A 281 -24.32 -6.41 -1.27
C ILE A 281 -24.16 -6.37 -2.80
N PRO A 282 -24.08 -5.18 -3.44
CA PRO A 282 -24.01 -5.05 -4.89
C PRO A 282 -22.85 -5.78 -5.56
N ARG A 283 -21.67 -5.80 -4.92
CA ARG A 283 -20.46 -6.42 -5.47
C ARG A 283 -19.88 -7.41 -4.49
N VAL A 284 -20.05 -8.70 -4.77
CA VAL A 284 -19.56 -9.79 -3.92
C VAL A 284 -18.59 -10.68 -4.68
N ASN A 285 -17.35 -10.70 -4.22
CA ASN A 285 -16.31 -11.61 -4.69
C ASN A 285 -15.96 -12.62 -3.59
N ILE A 286 -16.19 -13.90 -3.85
CA ILE A 286 -15.88 -14.97 -2.91
C ILE A 286 -15.06 -16.03 -3.64
N GLY A 287 -13.95 -16.44 -3.04
CA GLY A 287 -13.08 -17.48 -3.61
C GLY A 287 -12.36 -18.29 -2.55
N ALA A 288 -12.19 -19.59 -2.78
CA ALA A 288 -11.44 -20.50 -1.89
C ALA A 288 -11.83 -20.36 -0.39
N THR A 289 -13.10 -20.12 -0.12
CA THR A 289 -13.70 -19.92 1.22
C THR A 289 -14.90 -20.85 1.30
N THR A 290 -15.08 -21.54 2.43
CA THR A 290 -16.03 -22.65 2.60
C THR A 290 -17.07 -22.39 3.67
#